data_AF-A0A358AAM0-F1
#
_entry.id   AF-A0A358AAM0-F1
#
_cell.length_a   1.000
_cell.length_b   1.000
_cell.length_c   1.000
_cell.angle_alpha   90.00
_cell.angle_beta   90.00
_cell.angle_gamma   90.00
#
_symmetry.space_group_name_H-M   'P 1'
#
loop_
_entity.id
_entity.type
_entity.pdbx_description
1 polymer ?
#
loop_
_entity_poly.entity_id
_entity_poly.type
_entity_poly.pdbx_seq_one_letter_code
_entity_poly.pdbx_strand_id
1 'polypeptide(L)'
;MALLPENPKDRKYMLMGLRIIGDFGATIAVPVVVFVLIGQWLEGKYGYAPWFTVIAFIIAAVLSGKMIYKKAKQYGDEYKKIDEEK
;
A
#
# COMPACT_ATOMS: atom_id res chain seq x y z
N MET A 1 -0.71 9.59 31.19
CA MET A 1 -1.41 8.95 30.05
C MET A 1 -0.44 7.95 29.43
N ALA A 2 -0.67 6.65 29.60
CA ALA A 2 0.12 5.66 28.90
C ALA A 2 -0.27 5.71 27.42
N LEU A 3 0.67 6.10 26.55
CA LEU A 3 0.48 6.11 25.09
C LEU A 3 0.40 4.69 24.50
N LEU A 4 0.77 3.68 25.29
CA LEU A 4 0.81 2.28 24.89
C LEU A 4 -0.26 1.49 25.66
N PRO A 5 -1.03 0.63 24.98
CA PRO A 5 -2.02 -0.21 25.63
C PRO A 5 -1.34 -1.22 26.58
N GLU A 6 -1.89 -1.36 27.78
CA GLU A 6 -1.43 -2.34 28.78
C GLU A 6 -1.92 -3.76 28.47
N ASN A 7 -3.02 -3.90 27.72
CA ASN A 7 -3.57 -5.19 27.32
C ASN A 7 -2.79 -5.77 26.12
N PRO A 8 -2.32 -7.04 26.20
CA PRO A 8 -1.58 -7.67 25.12
C PRO A 8 -2.34 -7.74 23.79
N LYS A 9 -3.67 -7.87 23.80
CA LYS A 9 -4.48 -7.89 22.56
C LYS A 9 -4.52 -6.53 21.88
N ASP A 10 -4.77 -5.46 22.64
CA ASP A 10 -4.78 -4.10 22.13
C ASP A 10 -3.42 -3.71 21.53
N ARG A 11 -2.33 -4.18 22.13
CA ARG A 11 -0.98 -4.02 21.57
C ARG A 11 -0.81 -4.73 20.23
N LYS A 12 -1.34 -5.95 20.08
CA LYS A 12 -1.34 -6.68 18.79
C LYS A 12 -2.12 -5.91 17.73
N TYR A 13 -3.30 -5.39 18.05
CA TYR A 13 -4.09 -4.57 17.11
C TYR A 13 -3.37 -3.28 16.70
N MET A 14 -2.75 -2.58 17.65
CA MET A 14 -2.00 -1.35 17.36
C MET A 14 -0.81 -1.61 16.44
N LEU A 15 -0.03 -2.67 16.69
CA LEU A 15 1.10 -3.06 15.84
C LEU A 15 0.63 -3.50 14.45
N MET A 16 -0.49 -4.22 14.38
CA MET A 16 -1.11 -4.62 13.12
C MET A 16 -1.58 -3.40 12.32
N GLY A 17 -2.24 -2.43 12.97
CA GLY A 17 -2.64 -1.18 12.33
C GLY A 17 -1.46 -0.41 11.74
N LEU A 18 -0.37 -0.30 12.50
CA LEU A 18 0.87 0.33 12.02
C LEU A 18 1.45 -0.42 10.80
N ARG A 19 1.43 -1.76 10.85
CA ARG A 19 1.87 -2.60 9.73
C ARG A 19 1.00 -2.40 8.49
N ILE A 20 -0.32 -2.34 8.64
CA ILE A 20 -1.26 -2.08 7.55
C ILE A 20 -0.93 -0.74 6.88
N ILE A 21 -0.77 0.34 7.66
CA ILE A 21 -0.46 1.66 7.12
C ILE A 21 0.84 1.62 6.31
N GLY A 22 1.90 1.04 6.88
CA GLY A 22 3.19 0.90 6.19
C GLY A 22 3.10 0.06 4.92
N ASP A 23 2.43 -1.09 4.99
CA ASP A 23 2.30 -2.01 3.87
C ASP A 23 1.50 -1.42 2.71
N PHE A 24 0.34 -0.82 2.99
CA PHE A 24 -0.51 -0.22 1.96
C PHE A 24 0.16 1.01 1.37
N GLY A 25 0.76 1.86 2.22
CA GLY A 25 1.52 3.03 1.78
C GLY A 25 2.65 2.64 0.84
N ALA A 26 3.48 1.66 1.21
CA ALA A 26 4.55 1.15 0.36
C ALA A 26 4.03 0.50 -0.93
N THR A 27 2.94 -0.27 -0.84
CA THR A 27 2.33 -0.95 -1.99
C THR A 27 1.79 0.04 -3.03
N ILE A 28 1.38 1.24 -2.63
CA ILE A 28 0.92 2.29 -3.54
C ILE A 28 2.09 3.13 -4.04
N ALA A 29 2.94 3.61 -3.11
CA ALA A 29 4.00 4.55 -3.42
C ALA A 29 5.04 3.95 -4.37
N VAL A 30 5.45 2.69 -4.14
CA VAL A 30 6.51 2.06 -4.93
C VAL A 30 6.13 1.93 -6.41
N PRO A 31 4.99 1.32 -6.80
CA PRO A 31 4.59 1.25 -8.20
C PRO A 31 4.41 2.63 -8.82
N VAL A 32 3.70 3.55 -8.13
CA VAL A 32 3.44 4.89 -8.67
C VAL A 32 4.74 5.62 -8.99
N VAL A 33 5.69 5.68 -8.05
CA VAL A 33 6.96 6.36 -8.25
C VAL A 33 7.77 5.71 -9.37
N VAL A 34 7.88 4.38 -9.39
CA VAL A 34 8.66 3.68 -10.42
C VAL A 34 8.07 3.90 -11.81
N PHE A 35 6.77 3.69 -11.98
CA PHE A 35 6.11 3.83 -13.28
C PHE A 35 6.09 5.28 -13.78
N VAL A 36 5.82 6.25 -12.90
CA VAL A 36 5.85 7.68 -13.27
C VAL A 36 7.25 8.10 -13.71
N LEU A 37 8.31 7.68 -13.00
CA LEU A 37 9.68 7.99 -13.41
C LEU A 37 10.03 7.38 -14.78
N ILE A 38 9.58 6.14 -15.04
CA ILE A 38 9.75 5.51 -16.34
C ILE A 38 8.98 6.27 -17.43
N GLY A 39 7.74 6.70 -17.14
CA GLY A 39 6.90 7.49 -18.04
C GLY A 39 7.54 8.83 -18.40
N GLN A 40 8.05 9.55 -17.41
CA GLN A 40 8.75 10.83 -17.60
C GLN A 40 10.04 10.67 -18.40
N TRP A 41 10.79 9.59 -18.15
CA TRP A 41 12.00 9.31 -18.93
C TRP A 41 11.69 9.02 -20.40
N LEU A 42 10.61 8.27 -20.68
CA LEU A 42 10.12 8.04 -22.04
C LEU A 42 9.66 9.35 -22.70
N GLU A 43 8.93 10.19 -21.99
CA GLU A 43 8.50 11.50 -22.50
C GLU A 43 9.67 12.39 -22.91
N GLY A 44 10.67 12.51 -22.04
CA GLY A 44 11.88 13.29 -22.33
C GLY A 44 12.63 12.78 -23.56
N LYS A 45 12.54 11.48 -23.86
CA LYS A 45 13.20 10.87 -25.03
C LYS A 45 12.42 11.03 -26.33
N TYR A 46 11.09 10.91 -26.28
CA TYR A 46 10.25 10.87 -27.48
C TYR A 46 9.53 12.19 -27.78
N GLY A 47 9.59 13.19 -26.89
CA GLY A 47 9.06 14.54 -27.13
C GLY A 47 7.53 14.64 -27.17
N TYR A 48 6.82 13.58 -26.75
CA TYR A 48 5.36 13.61 -26.65
C TYR A 48 4.92 14.40 -25.41
N ALA A 49 3.72 15.01 -25.49
CA ALA A 49 2.99 15.54 -24.33
C ALA A 49 2.83 14.46 -23.23
N PRO A 50 2.39 14.78 -21.99
CA PRO A 50 2.57 13.92 -20.81
C PRO A 50 1.68 12.64 -20.76
N TRP A 51 1.47 12.00 -21.90
CA TRP A 51 0.65 10.82 -22.10
C TRP A 51 1.29 9.54 -21.59
N PHE A 52 2.62 9.36 -21.69
CA PHE A 52 3.26 8.15 -21.19
C PHE A 52 3.22 8.12 -19.66
N THR A 53 3.40 9.26 -19.01
CA THR A 53 3.29 9.42 -17.57
C THR A 53 1.86 9.13 -17.10
N VAL A 54 0.84 9.64 -17.81
CA VAL A 54 -0.57 9.33 -17.50
C VAL A 54 -0.87 7.83 -17.63
N ILE A 55 -0.44 7.19 -18.73
CA ILE A 55 -0.64 5.76 -18.94
C ILE A 55 0.11 4.95 -17.87
N ALA A 56 1.36 5.31 -17.57
CA ALA A 56 2.15 4.65 -16.56
C ALA A 56 1.52 4.78 -15.17
N PHE A 57 0.95 5.94 -14.82
CA PHE A 57 0.20 6.15 -13.60
C PHE A 57 -1.06 5.28 -13.51
N ILE A 58 -1.83 5.17 -14.60
CA ILE A 58 -3.02 4.30 -14.66
C ILE A 58 -2.61 2.83 -14.44
N ILE A 59 -1.54 2.37 -15.10
CA ILE A 59 -1.02 1.00 -14.92
C ILE A 59 -0.59 0.79 -13.47
N ALA A 60 0.13 1.75 -12.87
CA ALA A 60 0.54 1.70 -11.48
C ALA A 60 -0.65 1.62 -10.52
N ALA A 61 -1.70 2.41 -10.77
CA ALA A 61 -2.91 2.41 -9.97
C ALA A 61 -3.65 1.06 -10.03
N VAL A 62 -3.79 0.47 -11.22
CA VAL A 62 -4.43 -0.84 -11.39
C VAL A 62 -3.63 -1.95 -10.71
N LEU A 63 -2.30 -1.95 -10.85
CA LEU A 63 -1.42 -2.92 -10.19
C LEU A 63 -1.49 -2.79 -8.67
N SER A 64 -1.38 -1.55 -8.17
CA SER A 64 -1.48 -1.26 -6.73
C SER A 64 -2.84 -1.72 -6.18
N GLY A 65 -3.94 -1.39 -6.87
CA GLY A 65 -5.30 -1.80 -6.47
C GLY A 65 -5.46 -3.32 -6.35
N LYS A 66 -4.91 -4.10 -7.30
CA LYS A 66 -4.91 -5.56 -7.23
C LYS A 66 -4.11 -6.09 -6.03
N MET A 67 -2.95 -5.51 -5.75
CA MET A 67 -2.10 -5.91 -4.62
C MET A 67 -2.75 -5.58 -3.27
N ILE A 68 -3.35 -4.39 -3.16
CA ILE A 68 -4.12 -3.91 -2.01
C ILE A 68 -5.28 -4.84 -1.72
N TYR A 69 -6.06 -5.23 -2.73
CA TYR A 69 -7.20 -6.13 -2.53
C TYR A 69 -6.77 -7.47 -1.89
N LYS A 70 -5.67 -8.06 -2.40
CA LYS A 70 -5.11 -9.29 -1.83
C LYS A 70 -4.64 -9.09 -0.38
N LYS A 71 -3.91 -8.00 -0.10
CA LYS A 71 -3.42 -7.68 1.26
C LYS A 71 -4.58 -7.41 2.23
N ALA A 72 -5.59 -6.66 1.82
CA ALA A 72 -6.76 -6.35 2.64
C ALA A 72 -7.46 -7.62 3.12
N LYS A 73 -7.62 -8.62 2.24
CA LYS A 73 -8.17 -9.92 2.63
C LYS A 73 -7.30 -10.64 3.67
N GLN A 74 -5.98 -10.66 3.46
CA GLN A 74 -5.03 -11.26 4.41
C GLN A 74 -5.08 -10.60 5.80
N TYR A 75 -5.11 -9.27 5.85
CA TYR A 75 -5.23 -8.54 7.12
C TYR A 75 -6.60 -8.76 7.76
N GLY A 76 -7.67 -8.89 6.98
CA GLY A 76 -8.99 -9.26 7.53
C GLY A 76 -8.97 -10.63 8.23
N ASP A 77 -8.28 -11.60 7.65
CA ASP A 77 -8.13 -12.94 8.26
C ASP A 77 -7.23 -12.91 9.50
N GLU A 78 -6.16 -12.11 9.50
CA GLU A 78 -5.27 -11.93 10.66
C GLU A 78 -5.98 -11.21 11.82
N TYR A 79 -6.87 -10.25 11.53
CA TYR A 79 -7.67 -9.55 12.53
C TYR A 79 -8.60 -10.52 13.27
N LYS A 80 -9.30 -11.40 12.53
CA LYS A 80 -10.18 -12.42 13.11
C LYS A 80 -9.43 -13.37 14.03
N LYS A 81 -8.21 -13.77 13.66
CA LYS A 81 -7.39 -14.64 14.51
C LYS A 81 -7.03 -14.01 15.84
N ILE A 82 -6.72 -12.71 15.87
CA ILE A 82 -6.41 -11.99 17.12
C ILE A 82 -7.66 -11.88 18.00
N ASP A 83 -8.84 -11.72 17.38
CA ASP A 83 -10.13 -11.64 18.08
C ASP A 83 -10.55 -12.98 18.70
N GLU A 84 -10.30 -14.08 17.98
CA GLU A 84 -10.59 -15.46 18.43
C GLU A 84 -9.57 -16.00 19.44
N GLU A 85 -8.34 -15.46 19.48
CA GLU A 85 -7.34 -15.79 20.50
C GLU A 85 -7.87 -15.33 21.87
N LYS A 86 -8.18 -16.25 22.80
CA LYS A 86 -8.71 -15.92 24.14
C LYS A 86 -7.71 -15.17 25.01
#